data_AF-A0A2U3XZT2-F1
#
_entry.id   AF-A0A2U3XZT2-F1
#
_cell.length_a   1.000
_cell.length_b   1.000
_cell.length_c   1.000
_cell.angle_alpha   90.00
_cell.angle_beta   90.00
_cell.angle_gamma   90.00
#
_symmetry.space_group_name_H-M   'P 1'
#
loop_
_entity.id
_entity.type
_entity.pdbx_description
1 polymer ?
#
loop_
_entity_poly.entity_id
_entity_poly.type
_entity_poly.pdbx_seq_one_letter_code
_entity_poly.pdbx_strand_id
1 'polypeptide(L)'
;MREITPFKGKVKKPWGGSLSGLFEKHRGDKFRVKYPHLSPKNKESFDVGCNLFAKFSAYIKNTQKEANKNFEKSLLREFKRLDDYLNTPLLDEIDPDSAEELTVSRRLFLDGDQLTLADCSLLPKLNIIKVAAKKYRDFDIPAEFSGVWRYLHNAYAREEFTHTCPEDKEIENTYASVAKQKS
;
A
#
# COMPACT_ATOMS: atom_id res chain seq x y z
N MET A 1 -35.95 -0.10 -35.38
CA MET A 1 -34.73 0.58 -34.90
C MET A 1 -34.92 0.85 -33.42
N ARG A 2 -34.04 0.36 -32.53
CA ARG A 2 -34.09 0.69 -31.10
C ARG A 2 -33.20 1.89 -30.85
N GLU A 3 -33.77 2.96 -30.31
CA GLU A 3 -33.04 4.16 -29.92
C GLU A 3 -32.01 3.85 -28.83
N ILE A 4 -30.77 4.26 -29.06
CA ILE A 4 -29.69 4.18 -28.07
C ILE A 4 -29.88 5.36 -27.13
N THR A 5 -30.24 5.11 -25.87
CA THR A 5 -30.24 6.14 -24.84
C THR A 5 -28.81 6.55 -24.51
N PRO A 6 -28.48 7.86 -24.46
CA PRO A 6 -27.12 8.28 -24.16
C PRO A 6 -26.76 7.99 -22.69
N PHE A 7 -25.59 7.40 -22.49
CA PHE A 7 -25.02 7.15 -21.16
C PHE A 7 -24.77 8.48 -20.44
N LYS A 8 -25.60 8.81 -19.42
CA LYS A 8 -25.40 9.99 -18.55
C LYS A 8 -24.32 9.74 -17.48
N GLY A 9 -23.14 9.31 -17.88
CA GLY A 9 -21.98 9.18 -17.00
C GLY A 9 -21.22 10.50 -16.88
N LYS A 10 -21.08 11.05 -15.67
CA LYS A 10 -20.11 12.15 -15.44
C LYS A 10 -18.70 11.57 -15.50
N VAL A 11 -17.87 12.04 -16.44
CA VAL A 11 -16.43 11.74 -16.48
C VAL A 11 -15.78 12.34 -15.22
N LYS A 12 -15.26 11.49 -14.32
CA LYS A 12 -14.43 11.93 -13.19
C LYS A 12 -12.96 11.95 -13.67
N LYS A 13 -12.31 13.12 -13.64
CA LYS A 13 -10.86 13.28 -13.89
C LYS A 13 -10.07 13.29 -12.56
N PRO A 14 -8.73 13.21 -12.61
CA PRO A 14 -7.88 12.08 -12.21
C PRO A 14 -7.68 11.94 -10.68
N TRP A 15 -6.95 10.89 -10.30
CA TRP A 15 -6.57 10.37 -8.98
C TRP A 15 -5.86 11.35 -8.00
N GLY A 16 -6.28 12.61 -7.94
CA GLY A 16 -5.86 13.60 -6.94
C GLY A 16 -6.94 13.88 -5.88
N GLY A 17 -8.14 13.34 -6.06
CA GLY A 17 -9.17 13.33 -5.01
C GLY A 17 -8.99 12.08 -4.15
N SER A 18 -8.83 12.28 -2.84
CA SER A 18 -8.85 11.20 -1.85
C SER A 18 -9.92 10.16 -2.21
N LEU A 19 -9.59 8.87 -2.04
CA LEU A 19 -10.51 7.74 -2.22
C LEU A 19 -11.86 7.98 -1.51
N SER A 20 -11.90 8.85 -0.50
CA SER A 20 -13.13 9.35 0.13
C SER A 20 -14.16 9.88 -0.88
N GLY A 21 -13.76 10.67 -1.88
CA GLY A 21 -14.68 11.31 -2.84
C GLY A 21 -15.40 10.34 -3.80
N LEU A 22 -14.87 9.12 -3.97
CA LEU A 22 -15.56 8.10 -4.77
C LEU A 22 -16.74 7.48 -3.99
N PHE A 23 -16.60 7.37 -2.67
CA PHE A 23 -17.57 6.73 -1.78
C PHE A 23 -18.52 7.72 -1.08
N GLU A 24 -18.09 8.97 -0.86
CA GLU A 24 -18.90 10.05 -0.25
C GLU A 24 -20.21 10.30 -1.03
N LYS A 25 -20.19 10.09 -2.34
CA LYS A 25 -21.31 10.38 -3.24
C LYS A 25 -22.49 9.39 -3.12
N HIS A 26 -22.35 8.29 -2.38
CA HIS A 26 -23.37 7.23 -2.30
C HIS A 26 -23.82 6.90 -0.87
N ARG A 27 -23.76 7.87 0.05
CA ARG A 27 -24.24 7.79 1.46
C ARG A 27 -25.78 7.67 1.61
N GLY A 28 -26.45 6.89 0.77
CA GLY A 28 -27.84 6.47 0.98
C GLY A 28 -27.90 5.12 1.68
N ASP A 29 -28.73 4.99 2.71
CA ASP A 29 -28.85 3.78 3.55
C ASP A 29 -29.08 2.47 2.80
N LYS A 30 -29.60 2.52 1.57
CA LYS A 30 -29.78 1.35 0.68
C LYS A 30 -28.49 0.69 0.19
N PHE A 31 -27.34 1.38 0.20
CA PHE A 31 -26.07 0.83 -0.32
C PHE A 31 -25.28 0.04 0.73
N ARG A 32 -25.50 0.32 2.02
CA ARG A 32 -24.79 -0.32 3.15
C ARG A 32 -25.06 -1.82 3.29
N VAL A 33 -26.24 -2.29 2.86
CA VAL A 33 -26.58 -3.72 2.92
C VAL A 33 -25.96 -4.50 1.75
N LYS A 34 -25.57 -3.82 0.65
CA LYS A 34 -25.14 -4.47 -0.58
C LYS A 34 -23.62 -4.58 -0.75
N TYR A 35 -22.84 -3.71 -0.11
CA TYR A 35 -21.38 -3.68 -0.24
C TYR A 35 -20.70 -3.45 1.11
N PRO A 36 -19.59 -4.15 1.39
CA PRO A 36 -18.85 -3.97 2.64
C PRO A 36 -18.25 -2.56 2.73
N HIS A 37 -18.18 -2.05 3.96
CA HIS A 37 -17.49 -0.79 4.24
C HIS A 37 -15.98 -1.03 4.27
N LEU A 38 -15.24 -0.37 3.38
CA LEU A 38 -13.79 -0.56 3.24
C LEU A 38 -12.94 0.50 3.95
N SER A 39 -13.54 1.51 4.60
CA SER A 39 -12.73 2.48 5.33
C SER A 39 -12.15 1.84 6.59
N PRO A 40 -10.85 2.04 6.88
CA PRO A 40 -10.25 1.54 8.10
C PRO A 40 -10.89 2.19 9.33
N LYS A 41 -10.88 1.46 10.43
CA LYS A 41 -11.26 1.90 11.77
C LYS A 41 -10.18 2.79 12.38
N ASN A 42 -8.91 2.42 12.22
CA ASN A 42 -7.78 3.15 12.80
C ASN A 42 -7.24 4.16 11.79
N LYS A 43 -7.16 5.44 12.19
CA LYS A 43 -6.63 6.50 11.32
C LYS A 43 -5.16 6.28 10.96
N GLU A 44 -4.39 5.72 11.90
CA GLU A 44 -2.96 5.44 11.72
C GLU A 44 -2.69 4.48 10.54
N SER A 45 -3.65 3.60 10.20
CA SER A 45 -3.59 2.70 9.04
C SER A 45 -3.32 3.45 7.73
N PHE A 46 -3.81 4.68 7.58
CA PHE A 46 -3.51 5.52 6.41
C PHE A 46 -2.14 6.22 6.50
N ASP A 47 -1.69 6.55 7.71
CA ASP A 47 -0.54 7.43 7.92
C ASP A 47 0.79 6.66 7.90
N VAL A 48 0.81 5.43 8.40
CA VAL A 48 2.06 4.65 8.62
C VAL A 48 2.85 4.39 7.33
N GLY A 49 2.18 4.26 6.18
CA GLY A 49 2.81 4.00 4.89
C GLY A 49 2.87 5.20 3.93
N CYS A 50 2.37 6.37 4.33
CA CYS A 50 2.13 7.47 3.38
C CYS A 50 3.41 8.05 2.75
N ASN A 51 4.54 7.96 3.46
CA ASN A 51 5.83 8.52 3.02
C ASN A 51 6.71 7.54 2.24
N LEU A 52 6.42 6.23 2.26
CA LEU A 52 7.25 5.18 1.65
C LEU A 52 7.54 5.48 0.18
N PHE A 53 6.51 5.80 -0.60
CA PHE A 53 6.66 6.03 -2.03
C PHE A 53 7.43 7.33 -2.34
N ALA A 54 7.29 8.36 -1.50
CA ALA A 54 8.06 9.60 -1.64
C ALA A 54 9.55 9.35 -1.37
N LYS A 55 9.90 8.59 -0.32
CA LYS A 55 11.29 8.21 -0.02
C LYS A 55 11.88 7.32 -1.10
N PHE A 56 11.11 6.34 -1.57
CA PHE A 56 11.51 5.52 -2.71
C PHE A 56 11.73 6.37 -3.97
N SER A 57 10.83 7.30 -4.27
CA SER A 57 10.97 8.18 -5.43
C SER A 57 12.26 9.01 -5.39
N ALA A 58 12.64 9.51 -4.21
CA ALA A 58 13.91 10.20 -4.02
C ALA A 58 15.11 9.26 -4.17
N TYR A 59 15.03 8.05 -3.59
CA TYR A 59 16.06 7.02 -3.68
C TYR A 59 16.32 6.55 -5.11
N ILE A 60 15.28 6.15 -5.83
CA ILE A 60 15.41 5.55 -7.17
C ILE A 60 15.93 6.56 -8.21
N LYS A 61 15.53 7.83 -8.09
CA LYS A 61 15.93 8.94 -8.98
C LYS A 61 17.29 9.54 -8.65
N ASN A 62 17.89 9.20 -7.50
CA ASN A 62 19.15 9.77 -7.08
C ASN A 62 20.30 9.36 -8.03
N THR A 63 21.06 10.33 -8.52
CA THR A 63 22.24 10.10 -9.36
C THR A 63 23.56 10.24 -8.58
N GLN A 64 23.52 10.78 -7.37
CA GLN A 64 24.70 11.06 -6.56
C GLN A 64 25.05 9.87 -5.66
N LYS A 65 26.15 9.16 -5.96
CA LYS A 65 26.57 7.96 -5.21
C LYS A 65 26.74 8.24 -3.71
N GLU A 66 27.34 9.36 -3.34
CA GLU A 66 27.57 9.73 -1.93
C GLU A 66 26.27 9.93 -1.14
N ALA A 67 25.21 10.41 -1.78
CA ALA A 67 23.91 10.60 -1.15
C ALA A 67 23.08 9.31 -1.06
N ASN A 68 23.46 8.24 -1.78
CA ASN A 68 22.66 7.03 -1.91
C ASN A 68 22.37 6.37 -0.55
N LYS A 69 23.38 6.27 0.31
CA LYS A 69 23.26 5.72 1.67
C LYS A 69 22.23 6.48 2.50
N ASN A 70 22.13 7.80 2.34
CA ASN A 70 21.19 8.63 3.10
C ASN A 70 19.74 8.45 2.62
N PHE A 71 19.54 8.33 1.31
CA PHE A 71 18.22 8.05 0.74
C PHE A 71 17.74 6.64 1.07
N GLU A 72 18.64 5.65 1.00
CA GLU A 72 18.35 4.26 1.38
C GLU A 72 17.99 4.16 2.87
N LYS A 73 18.81 4.76 3.75
CA LYS A 73 18.52 4.85 5.18
C LYS A 73 17.17 5.52 5.47
N SER A 74 16.81 6.54 4.70
CA SER A 74 15.51 7.21 4.83
C SER A 74 14.35 6.32 4.39
N LEU A 75 14.53 5.51 3.34
CA LEU A 75 13.54 4.53 2.89
C LEU A 75 13.38 3.40 3.92
N LEU A 76 14.49 2.86 4.42
CA LEU A 76 14.51 1.84 5.46
C LEU A 76 13.82 2.30 6.75
N ARG A 77 13.95 3.57 7.13
CA ARG A 77 13.23 4.13 8.28
C ARG A 77 11.70 4.09 8.10
N GLU A 78 11.19 4.36 6.89
CA GLU A 78 9.75 4.26 6.64
C GLU A 78 9.27 2.80 6.60
N PHE A 79 10.10 1.88 6.09
CA PHE A 79 9.81 0.45 6.20
C PHE A 79 9.78 -0.02 7.66
N LYS A 80 10.74 0.44 8.48
CA LYS A 80 10.76 0.12 9.91
C LYS A 80 9.51 0.63 10.63
N ARG A 81 9.06 1.85 10.35
CA ARG A 81 7.80 2.39 10.90
C ARG A 81 6.59 1.54 10.51
N LEU A 82 6.51 1.12 9.25
CA LEU A 82 5.46 0.21 8.78
C LEU A 82 5.54 -1.15 9.48
N ASP A 83 6.73 -1.70 9.62
CA ASP A 83 6.97 -2.99 10.30
C ASP A 83 6.55 -2.95 11.77
N ASP A 84 6.97 -1.90 12.49
CA ASP A 84 6.62 -1.68 13.89
C ASP A 84 5.11 -1.62 14.08
N TYR A 85 4.42 -0.87 13.21
CA TYR A 85 2.97 -0.81 13.23
C TYR A 85 2.32 -2.17 12.97
N LEU A 86 2.77 -2.88 11.93
CA LEU A 86 2.22 -4.19 11.56
C LEU A 86 2.43 -5.25 12.64
N ASN A 87 3.50 -5.13 13.44
CA ASN A 87 3.79 -6.04 14.55
C ASN A 87 3.19 -5.59 15.88
N THR A 88 2.79 -4.33 16.04
CA THR A 88 2.10 -3.84 17.23
C THR A 88 0.63 -4.28 17.20
N PRO A 89 0.12 -5.02 18.20
CA PRO A 89 -1.29 -5.39 18.27
C PRO A 89 -2.21 -4.16 18.27
N LEU A 90 -3.29 -4.22 17.49
CA LEU A 90 -4.38 -3.25 17.58
C LEU A 90 -5.23 -3.52 18.83
N LEU A 91 -5.98 -2.51 19.30
CA LEU A 91 -6.87 -2.66 20.47
C LEU A 91 -7.89 -3.80 20.29
N ASP A 92 -8.40 -3.99 19.07
CA ASP A 92 -9.35 -5.07 18.73
C ASP A 92 -8.71 -6.48 18.82
N GLU A 93 -7.37 -6.59 18.85
CA GLU A 93 -6.65 -7.85 19.02
C GLU A 93 -6.34 -8.19 20.49
N ILE A 94 -6.52 -7.24 21.40
CA ILE A 94 -6.15 -7.38 22.82
C ILE A 94 -7.39 -7.82 23.61
N ASP A 95 -7.34 -9.03 24.16
CA ASP A 95 -8.33 -9.52 25.11
C ASP A 95 -7.90 -9.20 26.54
N PRO A 96 -8.62 -8.30 27.26
CA PRO A 96 -8.26 -7.91 28.62
C PRO A 96 -8.40 -9.05 29.64
N ASP A 97 -9.15 -10.09 29.33
CA ASP A 97 -9.41 -11.24 30.21
C ASP A 97 -8.50 -12.44 29.88
N SER A 98 -7.65 -12.33 28.84
CA SER A 98 -6.68 -13.36 28.46
C SER A 98 -5.56 -13.48 29.49
N ALA A 99 -5.21 -14.72 29.85
CA ALA A 99 -4.06 -15.00 30.72
C ALA A 99 -2.70 -14.75 30.05
N GLU A 100 -2.68 -14.67 28.71
CA GLU A 100 -1.47 -14.39 27.91
C GLU A 100 -1.56 -13.00 27.26
N GLU A 101 -0.53 -12.18 27.45
CA GLU A 101 -0.38 -10.90 26.77
C GLU A 101 0.04 -11.12 25.31
N LEU A 102 -0.78 -10.62 24.38
CA LEU A 102 -0.41 -10.60 22.97
C LEU A 102 0.64 -9.51 22.74
N THR A 103 1.90 -9.90 22.56
CA THR A 103 3.02 -8.96 22.35
C THR A 103 3.31 -8.66 20.87
N VAL A 104 2.85 -9.52 19.97
CA VAL A 104 3.02 -9.38 18.52
C VAL A 104 1.70 -9.61 17.82
N SER A 105 1.30 -8.65 16.98
CA SER A 105 0.06 -8.71 16.19
C SER A 105 0.06 -9.91 15.25
N ARG A 106 -1.13 -10.50 15.07
CA ARG A 106 -1.36 -11.62 14.15
C ARG A 106 -2.20 -11.21 12.94
N ARG A 107 -2.66 -9.96 12.89
CA ARG A 107 -3.51 -9.46 11.82
C ARG A 107 -2.87 -9.61 10.43
N LEU A 108 -3.73 -9.79 9.43
CA LEU A 108 -3.28 -10.04 8.06
C LEU A 108 -2.91 -8.76 7.30
N PHE A 109 -3.62 -7.66 7.54
CA PHE A 109 -3.54 -6.38 6.82
C PHE A 109 -3.40 -5.18 7.75
N LEU A 110 -3.35 -3.96 7.22
CA LEU A 110 -3.03 -2.76 8.02
C LEU A 110 -3.98 -2.59 9.22
N ASP A 111 -5.27 -2.81 9.01
CA ASP A 111 -6.33 -2.47 9.96
C ASP A 111 -7.09 -3.69 10.52
N GLY A 112 -6.55 -4.89 10.33
CA GLY A 112 -7.16 -6.15 10.74
C GLY A 112 -7.03 -7.24 9.68
N ASP A 113 -7.96 -8.18 9.67
CA ASP A 113 -7.90 -9.36 8.78
C ASP A 113 -8.60 -9.18 7.43
N GLN A 114 -9.21 -8.01 7.21
CA GLN A 114 -9.87 -7.67 5.96
C GLN A 114 -9.16 -6.50 5.27
N LEU A 115 -9.10 -6.54 3.94
CA LEU A 115 -8.57 -5.43 3.15
C LEU A 115 -9.42 -4.18 3.31
N THR A 116 -8.75 -3.05 3.46
CA THR A 116 -9.34 -1.71 3.57
C THR A 116 -8.80 -0.78 2.49
N LEU A 117 -9.35 0.44 2.42
CA LEU A 117 -8.85 1.51 1.54
C LEU A 117 -7.40 1.91 1.85
N ALA A 118 -6.92 1.69 3.08
CA ALA A 118 -5.51 1.92 3.41
C ALA A 118 -4.61 0.93 2.65
N ASP A 119 -5.00 -0.35 2.62
CA ASP A 119 -4.27 -1.39 1.91
C ASP A 119 -4.30 -1.14 0.40
N CYS A 120 -5.46 -0.79 -0.16
CA CYS A 120 -5.60 -0.43 -1.58
C CYS A 120 -4.74 0.79 -1.97
N SER A 121 -4.44 1.69 -1.04
CA SER A 121 -3.57 2.85 -1.28
C SER A 121 -2.09 2.50 -1.19
N LEU A 122 -1.72 1.54 -0.33
CA LEU A 122 -0.34 1.21 -0.01
C LEU A 122 0.22 0.05 -0.86
N LEU A 123 -0.53 -1.03 -1.05
CA LEU A 123 -0.07 -2.25 -1.72
C LEU A 123 0.45 -2.02 -3.15
N PRO A 124 -0.23 -1.23 -4.02
CA PRO A 124 0.31 -0.95 -5.36
C PRO A 124 1.65 -0.22 -5.31
N LYS A 125 1.83 0.68 -4.33
CA LYS A 125 3.09 1.42 -4.14
C LYS A 125 4.20 0.49 -3.65
N LEU A 126 3.89 -0.40 -2.70
CA LEU A 126 4.84 -1.40 -2.21
C LEU A 126 5.29 -2.35 -3.32
N ASN A 127 4.38 -2.80 -4.19
CA ASN A 127 4.72 -3.65 -5.32
C ASN A 127 5.72 -2.96 -6.26
N ILE A 128 5.46 -1.68 -6.60
CA ILE A 128 6.35 -0.88 -7.42
C ILE A 128 7.73 -0.75 -6.76
N ILE A 129 7.78 -0.44 -5.46
CA ILE A 129 9.04 -0.31 -4.71
C ILE A 129 9.82 -1.62 -4.79
N LYS A 130 9.19 -2.76 -4.47
CA LYS A 130 9.82 -4.08 -4.48
C LYS A 130 10.45 -4.41 -5.84
N VAL A 131 9.69 -4.27 -6.92
CA VAL A 131 10.15 -4.62 -8.28
C VAL A 131 11.22 -3.65 -8.78
N ALA A 132 10.95 -2.35 -8.73
CA ALA A 132 11.85 -1.36 -9.31
C ALA A 132 13.13 -1.16 -8.48
N ALA A 133 13.06 -1.18 -7.15
CA ALA A 133 14.25 -1.06 -6.30
C ALA A 133 15.17 -2.27 -6.46
N LYS A 134 14.61 -3.49 -6.54
CA LYS A 134 15.39 -4.70 -6.82
C LYS A 134 16.07 -4.61 -8.18
N LYS A 135 15.33 -4.25 -9.23
CA LYS A 135 15.86 -4.18 -10.60
C LYS A 135 17.02 -3.19 -10.76
N TYR A 136 16.88 -1.99 -10.21
CA TYR A 136 17.77 -0.87 -10.54
C TYR A 136 18.79 -0.52 -9.45
N ARG A 137 18.61 -1.02 -8.23
CA ARG A 137 19.50 -0.73 -7.09
C ARG A 137 19.94 -1.98 -6.33
N ASP A 138 19.49 -3.17 -6.74
CA ASP A 138 19.70 -4.43 -6.02
C ASP A 138 19.26 -4.34 -4.54
N PHE A 139 18.24 -3.51 -4.28
CA PHE A 139 17.68 -3.31 -2.95
C PHE A 139 16.56 -4.32 -2.72
N ASP A 140 16.65 -5.05 -1.61
CA ASP A 140 15.59 -5.89 -1.07
C ASP A 140 15.07 -5.30 0.24
N ILE A 141 13.79 -5.54 0.54
CA ILE A 141 13.24 -5.24 1.86
C ILE A 141 13.95 -6.18 2.86
N PRO A 142 14.57 -5.66 3.94
CA PRO A 142 15.27 -6.49 4.92
C PRO A 142 14.39 -7.61 5.47
N ALA A 143 14.95 -8.82 5.60
CA ALA A 143 14.22 -9.99 6.10
C ALA A 143 13.76 -9.83 7.57
N GLU A 144 14.45 -8.98 8.34
CA GLU A 144 14.08 -8.65 9.72
C GLU A 144 12.74 -7.90 9.86
N PHE A 145 12.23 -7.29 8.78
CA PHE A 145 10.92 -6.63 8.76
C PHE A 145 9.79 -7.65 8.58
N SER A 146 9.64 -8.51 9.59
CA SER A 146 8.73 -9.65 9.60
C SER A 146 7.25 -9.28 9.44
N GLY A 147 6.83 -8.12 9.95
CA GLY A 147 5.48 -7.61 9.80
C GLY A 147 5.19 -7.21 8.36
N VAL A 148 6.15 -6.53 7.71
CA VAL A 148 6.05 -6.18 6.29
C VAL A 148 5.98 -7.44 5.41
N TRP A 149 6.83 -8.44 5.69
CA TRP A 149 6.81 -9.69 4.93
C TRP A 149 5.52 -10.49 5.15
N ARG A 150 5.02 -10.58 6.38
CA ARG A 150 3.70 -11.17 6.68
C ARG A 150 2.60 -10.48 5.87
N TYR A 151 2.58 -9.15 5.88
CA TYR A 151 1.61 -8.36 5.13
C TYR A 151 1.67 -8.59 3.62
N LEU A 152 2.87 -8.56 3.04
CA LEU A 152 3.05 -8.82 1.60
C LEU A 152 2.64 -10.24 1.23
N HIS A 153 3.00 -11.25 2.01
CA HIS A 153 2.59 -12.64 1.75
C HIS A 153 1.07 -12.79 1.77
N ASN A 154 0.39 -12.22 2.75
CA ASN A 154 -1.08 -12.22 2.80
C ASN A 154 -1.68 -11.48 1.60
N ALA A 155 -1.11 -10.34 1.20
CA ALA A 155 -1.60 -9.58 0.05
C ALA A 155 -1.44 -10.35 -1.27
N TYR A 156 -0.29 -11.00 -1.52
CA TYR A 156 -0.09 -11.81 -2.73
C TYR A 156 -0.92 -13.10 -2.74
N ALA A 157 -1.49 -13.53 -1.59
CA ALA A 157 -2.46 -14.61 -1.55
C ALA A 157 -3.90 -14.16 -1.90
N ARG A 158 -4.14 -12.85 -2.07
CA ARG A 158 -5.45 -12.28 -2.41
C ARG A 158 -5.57 -12.04 -3.91
N GLU A 159 -6.63 -12.60 -4.51
CA GLU A 159 -6.93 -12.40 -5.92
C GLU A 159 -7.17 -10.92 -6.28
N GLU A 160 -7.73 -10.15 -5.35
CA GLU A 160 -8.00 -8.72 -5.55
C GLU A 160 -6.72 -7.92 -5.80
N PHE A 161 -5.61 -8.36 -5.21
CA PHE A 161 -4.31 -7.74 -5.40
C PHE A 161 -3.56 -8.35 -6.58
N THR A 162 -3.49 -9.67 -6.70
CA THR A 162 -2.70 -10.31 -7.76
C THR A 162 -3.24 -10.05 -9.16
N HIS A 163 -4.56 -10.06 -9.35
CA HIS A 163 -5.17 -9.81 -10.66
C HIS A 163 -5.12 -8.33 -11.09
N THR A 164 -4.79 -7.42 -10.18
CA THR A 164 -4.71 -5.98 -10.46
C THR A 164 -3.27 -5.47 -10.53
N CYS A 165 -2.29 -6.29 -10.15
CA CYS A 165 -0.88 -5.95 -10.29
C CYS A 165 -0.47 -6.02 -11.78
N PRO A 166 0.19 -4.98 -12.32
CA PRO A 166 0.84 -5.09 -13.61
C PRO A 166 1.97 -6.12 -13.55
N GLU A 167 2.37 -6.65 -14.71
CA GLU A 167 3.54 -7.52 -14.77
C GLU A 167 4.79 -6.75 -14.34
N ASP A 168 5.74 -7.45 -13.67
CA ASP A 168 6.99 -6.84 -13.20
C ASP A 168 7.72 -6.08 -14.33
N LYS A 169 7.71 -6.63 -15.55
CA LYS A 169 8.33 -6.01 -16.72
C LYS A 169 7.73 -4.65 -17.08
N GLU A 170 6.42 -4.44 -16.87
CA GLU A 170 5.78 -3.15 -17.10
C GLU A 170 6.23 -2.10 -16.08
N ILE A 171 6.37 -2.50 -14.82
CA ILE A 171 6.93 -1.65 -13.76
C ILE A 171 8.39 -1.30 -14.10
N GLU A 172 9.20 -2.30 -14.43
CA GLU A 172 10.60 -2.10 -14.82
C GLU A 172 10.73 -1.11 -15.97
N ASN A 173 9.94 -1.30 -17.05
CA ASN A 173 9.95 -0.43 -18.22
C ASN A 173 9.56 1.01 -17.87
N THR A 174 8.54 1.18 -17.02
CA THR A 174 8.09 2.49 -16.55
C THR A 174 9.21 3.24 -15.81
N TYR A 175 10.04 2.52 -15.05
CA TYR A 175 11.11 3.10 -14.26
C TYR A 175 12.47 3.16 -14.98
N ALA A 176 12.59 2.59 -16.18
CA ALA A 176 13.85 2.52 -16.91
C ALA A 176 14.48 3.89 -17.16
N SER A 177 13.70 4.90 -17.56
CA SER A 177 14.24 6.23 -17.89
C SER A 177 14.65 7.04 -16.65
N VAL A 178 13.94 6.85 -15.53
CA VAL A 178 14.18 7.60 -14.28
C VAL A 178 15.30 6.99 -13.45
N ALA A 179 15.52 5.68 -13.55
CA ALA A 179 16.58 4.97 -12.84
C ALA A 179 17.92 4.96 -13.60
N LYS A 180 17.88 5.00 -14.95
CA LYS A 180 19.09 4.97 -15.81
C LYS A 180 19.75 6.33 -16.02
N GLN A 181 19.46 7.36 -15.22
CA GLN A 181 20.16 8.64 -15.40
C GLN A 181 21.63 8.56 -14.96
N LYS A 182 22.44 8.17 -15.96
CA LYS A 182 23.89 8.31 -16.20
C LYS A 182 24.83 7.80 -15.09
N SER A 183 25.22 6.55 -15.28
CA SER A 183 26.56 6.03 -14.94
C SER A 183 27.67 6.90 -15.52
#